data_AF-A0A4R0DB27-F1
#
_entry.id   AF-A0A4R0DB27-F1
#
_cell.length_a   1.000
_cell.length_b   1.000
_cell.length_c   1.000
_cell.angle_alpha   90.00
_cell.angle_beta   90.00
_cell.angle_gamma   90.00
#
_symmetry.space_group_name_H-M   'P 1'
#
loop_
_entity.id
_entity.type
_entity.pdbx_description
1 polymer ?
#
loop_
_entity_poly.entity_id
_entity_poly.type
_entity_poly.pdbx_seq_one_letter_code
_entity_poly.pdbx_strand_id
1 'polypeptide(L)'
;MKYGLLAAIAVIAIAFYFMSQSNKEDAERLKQAEIAHQQKLEQQKVDAMLYEKEAELRRLQAEKAKALKAEQDKLNSQNQAQAFEQQQQAKLKETQLKKDMLQKYMDISNNWSRADLIAGSTARVALGNQVTELRKIRESLQKEKFYDCLDPAKKDLLEAMDSAIFNYVYFMQNDISLWKKQAEEKINYYNKLASSLEIYTACKQAL
;
A
#
# COMPACT_ATOMS: atom_id res chain seq x y z
N MET A 1 106.11 -15.20 60.82
CA MET A 1 105.33 -14.91 59.60
C MET A 1 104.68 -16.18 59.03
N LYS A 2 103.82 -16.88 59.78
CA LYS A 2 103.08 -18.07 59.28
C LYS A 2 101.55 -17.85 59.24
N TYR A 3 101.03 -16.97 60.08
CA TYR A 3 99.59 -16.73 60.22
C TYR A 3 98.99 -15.71 59.22
N GLY A 4 99.81 -14.84 58.62
CA GLY A 4 99.33 -13.88 57.60
C GLY A 4 99.00 -14.51 56.24
N LEU A 5 99.73 -15.57 55.86
CA LEU A 5 99.50 -16.29 54.60
C LEU A 5 98.21 -17.11 54.65
N LEU A 6 97.91 -17.72 55.80
CA LEU A 6 96.68 -18.49 56.03
C LEU A 6 95.44 -17.60 56.06
N ALA A 7 95.55 -16.40 56.66
CA ALA A 7 94.46 -15.42 56.65
C ALA A 7 94.18 -14.90 55.22
N ALA A 8 95.21 -14.65 54.42
CA ALA A 8 95.04 -14.24 53.02
C ALA A 8 94.36 -15.32 52.16
N ILE A 9 94.73 -16.59 52.34
CA ILE A 9 94.10 -17.72 51.62
C ILE A 9 92.63 -17.89 52.04
N ALA A 10 92.32 -17.73 53.34
CA ALA A 10 90.95 -17.80 53.83
C ALA A 10 90.06 -16.68 53.25
N VAL A 11 90.58 -15.45 53.14
CA VAL A 11 89.85 -14.33 52.53
C VAL A 11 89.59 -14.56 51.04
N ILE A 12 90.57 -15.10 50.30
CA ILE A 12 90.41 -15.44 48.88
C ILE A 12 89.37 -16.56 48.69
N ALA A 13 89.39 -17.58 49.54
CA ALA A 13 88.41 -18.67 49.48
C ALA A 13 86.99 -18.19 49.79
N ILE A 14 86.83 -17.29 50.76
CA ILE A 14 85.54 -16.65 51.08
C ILE A 14 85.06 -15.79 49.92
N ALA A 15 85.93 -14.96 49.32
CA ALA A 15 85.57 -14.14 48.16
C ALA A 15 85.14 -14.99 46.95
N PHE A 16 85.84 -16.10 46.66
CA PHE A 16 85.46 -17.02 45.59
C PHE A 16 84.16 -17.78 45.89
N TYR A 17 83.90 -18.14 47.14
CA TYR A 17 82.64 -18.78 47.55
C TYR A 17 81.46 -17.81 47.36
N PHE A 18 81.58 -16.56 47.81
CA PHE A 18 80.58 -15.52 47.58
C PHE A 18 80.40 -15.23 46.09
N MET A 19 81.48 -15.17 45.30
CA MET A 19 81.43 -14.92 43.85
C MET A 19 80.82 -16.10 43.07
N SER A 20 81.03 -17.33 43.53
CA SER A 20 80.39 -18.53 42.97
C SER A 20 78.91 -18.62 43.33
N GLN A 21 78.52 -18.17 44.52
CA GLN A 21 77.14 -18.19 44.98
C GLN A 21 76.32 -17.10 44.30
N SER A 22 76.89 -15.90 44.14
CA SER A 22 76.26 -14.80 43.38
C SER A 22 76.10 -15.14 41.89
N ASN A 23 77.10 -15.79 41.26
CA ASN A 23 76.98 -16.23 39.86
C ASN A 23 75.90 -17.29 39.64
N LYS A 24 75.59 -18.12 40.65
CA LYS A 24 74.48 -19.09 40.55
C LYS A 24 73.13 -18.40 40.67
N GLU A 25 72.97 -17.48 41.61
CA GLU A 25 71.74 -16.70 41.77
C GLU A 25 71.48 -15.80 40.56
N ASP A 26 72.50 -15.16 39.99
CA ASP A 26 72.34 -14.35 38.78
C ASP A 26 72.03 -15.22 37.54
N ALA A 27 72.58 -16.43 37.44
CA ALA A 27 72.23 -17.38 36.37
C ALA A 27 70.79 -17.89 36.49
N GLU A 28 70.28 -18.14 37.71
CA GLU A 28 68.89 -18.53 37.94
C GLU A 28 67.92 -17.38 37.71
N ARG A 29 68.29 -16.15 38.12
CA ARG A 29 67.53 -14.93 37.82
C ARG A 29 67.47 -14.62 36.33
N LEU A 30 68.57 -14.81 35.60
CA LEU A 30 68.61 -14.68 34.15
C LEU A 30 67.66 -15.68 33.48
N LYS A 31 67.66 -16.95 33.92
CA LYS A 31 66.72 -17.97 33.42
C LYS A 31 65.26 -17.64 33.74
N GLN A 32 64.96 -17.17 34.95
CA GLN A 32 63.61 -16.73 35.32
C GLN A 32 63.15 -15.51 34.54
N ALA A 33 64.04 -14.55 34.30
CA ALA A 33 63.76 -13.38 33.48
C ALA A 33 63.51 -13.76 32.01
N GLU A 34 64.25 -14.73 31.47
CA GLU A 34 64.05 -15.26 30.12
C GLU A 34 62.71 -15.99 29.98
N ILE A 35 62.33 -16.83 30.95
CA ILE A 35 61.02 -17.51 30.97
C ILE A 35 59.88 -16.50 31.10
N ALA A 36 59.98 -15.51 32.00
CA ALA A 36 58.98 -14.47 32.16
C ALA A 36 58.85 -13.61 30.90
N HIS A 37 59.97 -13.32 30.23
CA HIS A 37 59.96 -12.60 28.95
C HIS A 37 59.29 -13.44 27.84
N GLN A 38 59.59 -14.73 27.73
CA GLN A 38 58.93 -15.63 26.77
C GLN A 38 57.43 -15.74 27.02
N GLN A 39 57.00 -15.93 28.27
CA GLN A 39 55.58 -15.99 28.63
C GLN A 39 54.85 -14.70 28.29
N LYS A 40 55.46 -13.54 28.59
CA LYS A 40 54.91 -12.24 28.22
C LYS A 40 54.80 -12.07 26.70
N LEU A 41 55.78 -12.58 25.95
CA LEU A 41 55.78 -12.57 24.49
C LEU A 41 54.67 -13.45 23.91
N GLU A 42 54.45 -14.64 24.47
CA GLU A 42 53.37 -15.54 24.06
C GLU A 42 51.99 -14.97 24.40
N GLN A 43 51.83 -14.37 25.58
CA GLN A 43 50.60 -13.73 26.00
C GLN A 43 50.25 -12.53 25.10
N GLN A 44 51.25 -11.71 24.76
CA GLN A 44 51.09 -10.63 23.78
C GLN A 44 50.67 -11.13 22.39
N LYS A 45 51.18 -12.29 21.96
CA LYS A 45 50.76 -12.91 20.69
C LYS A 45 49.31 -13.40 20.73
N VAL A 46 48.89 -14.01 21.84
CA VAL A 46 47.50 -14.47 22.03
C VAL A 46 46.54 -13.29 22.09
N ASP A 47 46.88 -12.25 22.84
CA ASP A 47 46.06 -11.03 22.96
C ASP A 47 45.95 -10.30 21.61
N ALA A 48 47.05 -10.24 20.84
CA ALA A 48 47.04 -9.69 19.48
C ALA A 48 46.13 -10.51 18.53
N MET A 49 46.20 -11.85 18.58
CA MET A 49 45.32 -12.72 17.77
C MET A 49 43.84 -12.61 18.16
N LEU A 50 43.53 -12.52 19.46
CA LEU A 50 42.16 -12.32 19.94
C LEU A 50 41.62 -10.97 19.49
N TYR A 51 42.44 -9.92 19.58
CA TYR A 51 42.08 -8.58 19.11
C TYR A 51 41.81 -8.55 17.59
N GLU A 52 42.65 -9.20 16.78
CA GLU A 52 42.43 -9.33 15.33
C GLU A 52 41.14 -10.10 15.02
N LYS A 53 40.89 -11.21 15.72
CA LYS A 53 39.67 -12.02 15.52
C LYS A 53 38.40 -11.27 15.92
N GLU A 54 38.43 -10.49 17.00
CA GLU A 54 37.30 -9.65 17.40
C GLU A 54 37.09 -8.50 16.42
N ALA A 55 38.17 -7.88 15.93
CA ALA A 55 38.09 -6.85 14.90
C ALA A 55 37.52 -7.40 13.58
N GLU A 56 37.89 -8.62 13.20
CA GLU A 56 37.34 -9.32 12.03
C GLU A 56 35.85 -9.64 12.24
N LEU A 57 35.47 -10.17 13.40
CA LEU A 57 34.07 -10.44 13.72
C LEU A 57 33.22 -9.16 13.69
N ARG A 58 33.72 -8.05 14.23
CA ARG A 58 33.05 -6.74 14.17
C ARG A 58 32.92 -6.23 12.74
N ARG A 59 33.94 -6.40 11.89
CA ARG A 59 33.87 -6.05 10.46
C ARG A 59 32.83 -6.89 9.74
N LEU A 60 32.80 -8.19 9.98
CA LEU A 60 31.89 -9.15 9.36
C LEU A 60 30.44 -8.91 9.82
N GLN A 61 30.23 -8.56 11.10
CA GLN A 61 28.93 -8.12 11.61
C GLN A 61 28.50 -6.79 11.01
N ALA A 62 29.39 -5.81 10.88
CA ALA A 62 29.09 -4.52 10.26
C ALA A 62 28.76 -4.69 8.77
N GLU A 63 29.44 -5.58 8.05
CA GLU A 63 29.17 -5.89 6.65
C GLU A 63 27.81 -6.60 6.48
N LYS A 64 27.51 -7.60 7.32
CA LYS A 64 26.18 -8.24 7.35
C LYS A 64 25.07 -7.25 7.67
N ALA A 65 25.27 -6.36 8.65
CA ALA A 65 24.30 -5.32 9.00
C ALA A 65 24.07 -4.33 7.85
N LYS A 66 25.15 -3.96 7.12
CA LYS A 66 25.04 -3.12 5.91
C LYS A 66 24.28 -3.85 4.79
N ALA A 67 24.59 -5.13 4.55
CA ALA A 67 23.92 -5.94 3.55
C ALA A 67 22.41 -6.10 3.85
N LEU A 68 22.06 -6.44 5.08
CA LEU A 68 20.68 -6.54 5.55
C LEU A 68 19.93 -5.21 5.39
N LYS A 69 20.56 -4.09 5.75
CA LYS A 69 19.95 -2.77 5.59
C LYS A 69 19.72 -2.42 4.11
N ALA A 70 20.70 -2.69 3.25
CA ALA A 70 20.56 -2.46 1.81
C ALA A 70 19.45 -3.33 1.19
N GLU A 71 19.33 -4.59 1.63
CA GLU A 71 18.24 -5.49 1.20
C GLU A 71 16.88 -5.02 1.72
N GLN A 72 16.79 -4.58 2.97
CA GLN A 72 15.59 -4.00 3.55
C GLN A 72 15.15 -2.72 2.81
N ASP A 73 16.09 -1.83 2.50
CA ASP A 73 15.81 -0.59 1.76
C ASP A 73 15.34 -0.89 0.32
N LYS A 74 15.91 -1.92 -0.31
CA LYS A 74 15.44 -2.43 -1.60
C LYS A 74 14.03 -3.02 -1.53
N LEU A 75 13.72 -3.81 -0.50
CA LEU A 75 12.37 -4.36 -0.29
C LEU A 75 11.35 -3.24 0.00
N ASN A 76 11.72 -2.27 0.84
CA ASN A 76 10.86 -1.14 1.17
C ASN A 76 10.57 -0.27 -0.06
N SER A 77 11.57 0.02 -0.88
CA SER A 77 11.38 0.77 -2.14
C SER A 77 10.52 -0.01 -3.15
N GLN A 78 10.70 -1.32 -3.27
CA GLN A 78 9.85 -2.17 -4.12
C GLN A 78 8.39 -2.19 -3.63
N ASN A 79 8.17 -2.34 -2.33
CA ASN A 79 6.83 -2.33 -1.74
C ASN A 79 6.14 -0.97 -1.93
N GLN A 80 6.87 0.14 -1.80
CA GLN A 80 6.34 1.48 -2.06
C GLN A 80 5.97 1.68 -3.52
N ALA A 81 6.81 1.23 -4.47
CA ALA A 81 6.52 1.30 -5.90
C ALA A 81 5.28 0.47 -6.25
N GLN A 82 5.19 -0.77 -5.76
CA GLN A 82 4.03 -1.64 -5.97
C GLN A 82 2.75 -1.07 -5.36
N ALA A 83 2.82 -0.54 -4.14
CA ALA A 83 1.66 0.10 -3.50
C ALA A 83 1.17 1.32 -4.30
N PHE A 84 2.09 2.11 -4.85
CA PHE A 84 1.76 3.24 -5.71
C PHE A 84 1.12 2.80 -7.04
N GLU A 85 1.68 1.78 -7.69
CA GLU A 85 1.11 1.20 -8.91
C GLU A 85 -0.28 0.62 -8.67
N GLN A 86 -0.48 -0.12 -7.58
CA GLN A 86 -1.78 -0.66 -7.20
C GLN A 86 -2.80 0.46 -6.94
N GLN A 87 -2.38 1.55 -6.28
CA GLN A 87 -3.24 2.69 -6.04
C GLN A 87 -3.64 3.39 -7.35
N GLN A 88 -2.71 3.52 -8.30
CA GLN A 88 -3.03 4.05 -9.64
C GLN A 88 -4.00 3.14 -10.39
N GLN A 89 -3.76 1.83 -10.40
CA GLN A 89 -4.65 0.86 -11.04
C GLN A 89 -6.05 0.86 -10.40
N ALA A 90 -6.14 0.99 -9.08
CA ALA A 90 -7.41 1.09 -8.38
C ALA A 90 -8.19 2.34 -8.80
N LYS A 91 -7.52 3.50 -8.87
CA LYS A 91 -8.13 4.75 -9.36
C LYS A 91 -8.60 4.62 -10.81
N LEU A 92 -7.80 4.03 -11.69
CA LEU A 92 -8.18 3.80 -13.10
C LEU A 92 -9.39 2.88 -13.22
N LYS A 93 -9.45 1.79 -12.44
CA LYS A 93 -10.60 0.88 -12.39
C LYS A 93 -11.85 1.59 -11.87
N GLU A 94 -11.72 2.43 -10.84
CA GLU A 94 -12.82 3.21 -10.31
C GLU A 94 -13.37 4.22 -11.34
N THR A 95 -12.48 4.96 -12.00
CA THR A 95 -12.87 5.88 -13.09
C THR A 95 -13.56 5.13 -14.23
N GLN A 96 -13.04 3.97 -14.63
CA GLN A 96 -13.64 3.17 -15.69
C GLN A 96 -15.04 2.69 -15.29
N LEU A 97 -15.21 2.17 -14.06
CA LEU A 97 -16.50 1.74 -13.55
C LEU A 97 -17.54 2.88 -13.59
N LYS A 98 -17.15 4.10 -13.21
CA LYS A 98 -18.02 5.29 -13.27
C LYS A 98 -18.40 5.65 -14.72
N LYS A 99 -17.47 5.54 -15.67
CA LYS A 99 -17.75 5.72 -17.12
C LYS A 99 -18.76 4.69 -17.63
N ASP A 100 -18.58 3.43 -17.24
CA ASP A 100 -19.49 2.34 -17.65
C ASP A 100 -20.91 2.57 -17.08
N MET A 101 -21.00 3.04 -15.83
CA MET A 101 -22.28 3.42 -15.21
C MET A 101 -22.96 4.61 -15.92
N LEU A 102 -22.21 5.65 -16.30
CA LEU A 102 -22.72 6.77 -17.10
C LEU A 102 -23.25 6.30 -18.45
N GLN A 103 -22.52 5.42 -19.12
CA GLN A 103 -22.94 4.87 -20.42
C GLN A 103 -24.23 4.07 -20.27
N LYS A 104 -24.29 3.17 -19.28
CA LYS A 104 -25.47 2.35 -18.99
C LYS A 104 -26.71 3.20 -18.70
N TYR A 105 -26.54 4.27 -17.93
CA TYR A 105 -27.59 5.24 -17.66
C TYR A 105 -28.16 5.84 -18.97
N MET A 106 -27.28 6.33 -19.85
CA MET A 106 -27.70 6.91 -21.12
C MET A 106 -28.32 5.91 -22.06
N ASP A 107 -27.84 4.67 -22.09
CA ASP A 107 -28.43 3.63 -22.94
C ASP A 107 -29.88 3.37 -22.55
N ILE A 108 -30.16 3.31 -21.23
CA ILE A 108 -31.53 3.17 -20.71
C ILE A 108 -32.36 4.42 -21.04
N SER A 109 -31.82 5.62 -20.82
CA SER A 109 -32.51 6.88 -21.15
C SER A 109 -32.87 6.97 -22.64
N ASN A 110 -31.94 6.57 -23.52
CA ASN A 110 -32.17 6.58 -24.97
C ASN A 110 -33.17 5.51 -25.40
N ASN A 111 -33.13 4.32 -24.78
CA ASN A 111 -34.13 3.28 -24.98
C ASN A 111 -35.52 3.78 -24.59
N TRP A 112 -35.61 4.46 -23.46
CA TRP A 112 -36.84 5.10 -23.00
C TRP A 112 -37.36 6.12 -24.01
N SER A 113 -36.55 7.10 -24.41
CA SER A 113 -36.99 8.15 -25.35
C SER A 113 -37.49 7.59 -26.68
N ARG A 114 -36.85 6.51 -27.19
CA ARG A 114 -37.32 5.82 -28.40
C ARG A 114 -38.68 5.14 -28.18
N ALA A 115 -38.83 4.41 -27.08
CA ALA A 115 -40.08 3.73 -26.77
C ALA A 115 -41.22 4.74 -26.50
N ASP A 116 -40.92 5.85 -25.84
CA ASP A 116 -41.88 6.93 -25.58
C ASP A 116 -42.36 7.57 -26.87
N LEU A 117 -41.46 7.84 -27.82
CA LEU A 117 -41.84 8.34 -29.15
C LEU A 117 -42.77 7.39 -29.90
N ILE A 118 -42.51 6.08 -29.85
CA ILE A 118 -43.37 5.06 -30.47
C ILE A 118 -44.73 5.03 -29.77
N ALA A 119 -44.76 5.05 -28.44
CA ALA A 119 -46.00 5.09 -27.67
C ALA A 119 -46.83 6.36 -28.00
N GLY A 120 -46.20 7.53 -28.06
CA GLY A 120 -46.83 8.80 -28.41
C GLY A 120 -47.42 8.87 -29.82
N SER A 121 -46.93 8.04 -30.73
CA SER A 121 -47.43 7.92 -32.11
C SER A 121 -48.37 6.73 -32.32
N THR A 122 -48.57 5.90 -31.30
CA THR A 122 -49.40 4.70 -31.40
C THR A 122 -50.86 5.03 -31.10
N ALA A 123 -51.76 4.56 -31.96
CA ALA A 123 -53.20 4.72 -31.76
C ALA A 123 -53.66 4.05 -30.45
N ARG A 124 -54.65 4.66 -29.80
CA ARG A 124 -55.20 4.24 -28.49
C ARG A 124 -55.41 2.73 -28.37
N VAL A 125 -56.01 2.11 -29.38
CA VAL A 125 -56.39 0.68 -29.38
C VAL A 125 -55.21 -0.28 -29.42
N ALA A 126 -54.03 0.18 -29.86
CA ALA A 126 -52.81 -0.63 -29.97
C ALA A 126 -51.77 -0.30 -28.90
N LEU A 127 -52.05 0.68 -28.03
CA LEU A 127 -51.07 1.26 -27.11
C LEU A 127 -50.69 0.34 -25.94
N GLY A 128 -51.52 -0.66 -25.61
CA GLY A 128 -51.28 -1.56 -24.48
C GLY A 128 -49.92 -2.28 -24.50
N ASN A 129 -49.47 -2.70 -25.69
CA ASN A 129 -48.16 -3.32 -25.85
C ASN A 129 -47.02 -2.32 -25.59
N GLN A 130 -47.16 -1.08 -26.07
CA GLN A 130 -46.13 -0.05 -25.89
C GLN A 130 -45.99 0.36 -24.42
N VAL A 131 -47.11 0.48 -23.69
CA VAL A 131 -47.08 0.75 -22.24
C VAL A 131 -46.39 -0.38 -21.48
N THR A 132 -46.57 -1.63 -21.92
CA THR A 132 -45.88 -2.78 -21.33
C THR A 132 -44.37 -2.69 -21.54
N GLU A 133 -43.91 -2.32 -22.73
CA GLU A 133 -42.48 -2.12 -23.00
C GLU A 133 -41.89 -0.94 -22.21
N LEU A 134 -42.63 0.19 -22.11
CA LEU A 134 -42.22 1.32 -21.27
C LEU A 134 -42.03 0.90 -19.81
N ARG A 135 -42.96 0.12 -19.24
CA ARG A 135 -42.86 -0.40 -17.87
C ARG A 135 -41.63 -1.27 -17.68
N LYS A 136 -41.29 -2.14 -18.65
CA LYS A 136 -40.06 -2.96 -18.59
C LYS A 136 -38.80 -2.10 -18.55
N ILE A 137 -38.72 -1.05 -19.38
CA ILE A 137 -37.57 -0.13 -19.38
C ILE A 137 -37.46 0.59 -18.04
N ARG A 138 -38.57 1.10 -17.52
CA ARG A 138 -38.66 1.76 -16.21
C ARG A 138 -38.22 0.84 -15.07
N GLU A 139 -38.67 -0.42 -15.07
CA GLU A 139 -38.23 -1.42 -14.10
C GLU A 139 -36.75 -1.77 -14.23
N SER A 140 -36.23 -1.81 -15.46
CA SER A 140 -34.79 -1.99 -15.70
C SER A 140 -34.00 -0.88 -15.00
N LEU A 141 -34.38 0.38 -15.21
CA LEU A 141 -33.74 1.52 -14.55
C LEU A 141 -33.81 1.42 -13.03
N GLN A 142 -34.97 1.03 -12.49
CA GLN A 142 -35.19 0.94 -11.04
C GLN A 142 -34.21 -0.04 -10.37
N LYS A 143 -33.95 -1.18 -11.01
CA LYS A 143 -33.09 -2.26 -10.48
C LYS A 143 -31.59 -1.90 -10.51
N GLU A 144 -31.19 -0.98 -11.38
CA GLU A 144 -29.79 -0.60 -11.51
C GLU A 144 -29.28 0.17 -10.30
N LYS A 145 -28.02 -0.07 -9.94
CA LYS A 145 -27.31 0.73 -8.95
C LYS A 145 -26.31 1.62 -9.68
N PHE A 146 -26.43 2.93 -9.46
CA PHE A 146 -25.45 3.89 -9.91
C PHE A 146 -24.63 4.38 -8.71
N TYR A 147 -23.55 5.11 -8.99
CA TYR A 147 -22.78 5.79 -7.98
C TYR A 147 -23.49 7.10 -7.60
N ASP A 148 -23.16 7.63 -6.42
CA ASP A 148 -23.90 8.70 -5.72
C ASP A 148 -24.28 9.91 -6.59
N CYS A 149 -23.44 10.32 -7.53
CA CYS A 149 -23.74 11.45 -8.41
C CYS A 149 -24.99 11.22 -9.28
N LEU A 150 -25.19 10.00 -9.78
CA LEU A 150 -26.25 9.66 -10.72
C LEU A 150 -27.56 9.25 -10.05
N ASP A 151 -27.58 9.01 -8.74
CA ASP A 151 -28.80 8.62 -8.02
C ASP A 151 -29.94 9.65 -8.14
N PRO A 152 -29.68 10.97 -8.01
CA PRO A 152 -30.70 11.99 -8.26
C PRO A 152 -31.20 11.97 -9.71
N ALA A 153 -30.30 11.81 -10.70
CA ALA A 153 -30.68 11.73 -12.11
C ALA A 153 -31.59 10.53 -12.40
N LYS A 154 -31.27 9.37 -11.83
CA LYS A 154 -32.10 8.16 -11.87
C LYS A 154 -33.48 8.40 -11.27
N LYS A 155 -33.54 9.04 -10.10
CA LYS A 155 -34.81 9.32 -9.42
C LYS A 155 -35.71 10.19 -10.29
N ASP A 156 -35.18 11.29 -10.83
CA ASP A 156 -35.96 12.18 -11.69
C ASP A 156 -36.37 11.49 -13.00
N LEU A 157 -35.50 10.65 -13.59
CA LEU A 157 -35.88 9.87 -14.77
C LEU A 157 -37.02 8.89 -14.47
N LEU A 158 -36.99 8.19 -13.33
CA LEU A 158 -38.07 7.30 -12.91
C LEU A 158 -39.40 8.07 -12.71
N GLU A 159 -39.35 9.24 -12.09
CA GLU A 159 -40.54 10.10 -11.92
C GLU A 159 -41.09 10.56 -13.28
N ALA A 160 -40.22 10.96 -14.22
CA ALA A 160 -40.61 11.28 -15.58
C ALA A 160 -41.29 10.07 -16.26
N MET A 161 -40.68 8.89 -16.15
CA MET A 161 -41.21 7.65 -16.72
C MET A 161 -42.61 7.32 -16.19
N ASP A 162 -42.81 7.47 -14.89
CA ASP A 162 -44.10 7.23 -14.24
C ASP A 162 -45.18 8.20 -14.73
N SER A 163 -44.85 9.49 -14.86
CA SER A 163 -45.75 10.51 -15.41
C SER A 163 -46.18 10.22 -16.86
N ALA A 164 -45.23 9.81 -17.71
CA ALA A 164 -45.51 9.44 -19.09
C ALA A 164 -46.37 8.17 -19.19
N ILE A 165 -46.05 7.12 -18.43
CA ILE A 165 -46.87 5.90 -18.35
C ILE A 165 -48.29 6.23 -17.88
N PHE A 166 -48.43 7.08 -16.86
CA PHE A 166 -49.73 7.55 -16.39
C PHE A 166 -50.52 8.20 -17.53
N ASN A 167 -49.90 9.12 -18.27
CA ASN A 167 -50.53 9.82 -19.40
C ASN A 167 -50.99 8.86 -20.50
N TYR A 168 -50.22 7.80 -20.82
CA TYR A 168 -50.62 6.79 -21.80
C TYR A 168 -51.75 5.89 -21.31
N VAL A 169 -51.68 5.42 -20.07
CA VAL A 169 -52.77 4.61 -19.46
C VAL A 169 -54.06 5.40 -19.44
N TYR A 170 -53.98 6.66 -19.04
CA TYR A 170 -55.13 7.54 -19.03
C TYR A 170 -55.66 7.83 -20.43
N PHE A 171 -54.76 8.09 -21.38
CA PHE A 171 -55.15 8.24 -22.78
C PHE A 171 -55.92 7.03 -23.25
N MET A 172 -55.56 5.79 -22.86
CA MET A 172 -56.35 4.59 -23.18
C MET A 172 -57.76 4.57 -22.54
N GLN A 173 -57.90 5.07 -21.31
CA GLN A 173 -59.16 5.05 -20.57
C GLN A 173 -60.21 6.06 -21.08
N ASN A 174 -59.78 7.17 -21.68
CA ASN A 174 -60.67 8.22 -22.21
C ASN A 174 -61.60 8.89 -21.17
N ASP A 175 -61.19 8.95 -19.90
CA ASP A 175 -62.03 9.44 -18.82
C ASP A 175 -61.84 10.94 -18.57
N ILE A 176 -62.68 11.81 -19.12
CA ILE A 176 -62.58 13.28 -19.05
C ILE A 176 -62.30 13.85 -17.64
N SER A 177 -62.69 13.14 -16.58
CA SER A 177 -62.51 13.61 -15.19
C SER A 177 -61.04 13.83 -14.77
N LEU A 178 -60.06 13.23 -15.46
CA LEU A 178 -58.64 13.36 -15.08
C LEU A 178 -57.83 14.31 -15.98
N TRP A 179 -58.45 15.13 -16.84
CA TRP A 179 -57.73 16.06 -17.72
C TRP A 179 -56.78 17.00 -16.98
N LYS A 180 -57.18 17.50 -15.81
CA LYS A 180 -56.32 18.35 -14.98
C LYS A 180 -55.05 17.62 -14.57
N LYS A 181 -55.20 16.40 -14.04
CA LYS A 181 -54.08 15.56 -13.62
C LYS A 181 -53.19 15.18 -14.81
N GLN A 182 -53.76 14.88 -15.97
CA GLN A 182 -52.99 14.59 -17.18
C GLN A 182 -52.11 15.78 -17.60
N ALA A 183 -52.62 17.01 -17.51
CA ALA A 183 -51.84 18.20 -17.82
C ALA A 183 -50.68 18.40 -16.83
N GLU A 184 -50.94 18.20 -15.53
CA GLU A 184 -49.93 18.27 -14.48
C GLU A 184 -48.82 17.22 -14.69
N GLU A 185 -49.20 15.97 -14.98
CA GLU A 185 -48.25 14.88 -15.23
C GLU A 185 -47.45 15.11 -16.52
N LYS A 186 -48.06 15.70 -17.56
CA LYS A 186 -47.31 16.09 -18.77
C LYS A 186 -46.26 17.15 -18.47
N ILE A 187 -46.58 18.14 -17.64
CA ILE A 187 -45.60 19.15 -17.20
C ILE A 187 -44.50 18.49 -16.34
N ASN A 188 -44.91 17.63 -15.40
CA ASN A 188 -43.98 16.91 -14.54
C ASN A 188 -43.00 16.05 -15.36
N TYR A 189 -43.48 15.36 -16.39
CA TYR A 189 -42.65 14.57 -17.30
C TYR A 189 -41.49 15.39 -17.87
N TYR A 190 -41.78 16.54 -18.50
CA TYR A 190 -40.73 17.35 -19.13
C TYR A 190 -39.78 17.97 -18.09
N ASN A 191 -40.30 18.45 -16.97
CA ASN A 191 -39.48 19.03 -15.91
C ASN A 191 -38.49 18.01 -15.35
N LYS A 192 -38.97 16.80 -15.07
CA LYS A 192 -38.17 15.72 -14.50
C LYS A 192 -37.20 15.12 -15.51
N LEU A 193 -37.60 14.99 -16.76
CA LEU A 193 -36.70 14.56 -17.83
C LEU A 193 -35.56 15.58 -18.05
N ALA A 194 -35.87 16.88 -18.05
CA ALA A 194 -34.86 17.92 -18.18
C ALA A 194 -33.90 17.93 -16.99
N SER A 195 -34.43 17.94 -15.76
CA SER A 195 -33.61 17.93 -14.53
C SER A 195 -32.71 16.70 -14.47
N SER A 196 -33.23 15.53 -14.83
CA SER A 196 -32.49 14.30 -14.95
C SER A 196 -31.30 14.39 -15.93
N LEU A 197 -31.50 15.02 -17.10
CA LEU A 197 -30.45 15.22 -18.10
C LEU A 197 -29.40 16.24 -17.64
N GLU A 198 -29.81 17.30 -16.95
CA GLU A 198 -28.91 18.31 -16.37
C GLU A 198 -27.98 17.67 -15.33
N ILE A 199 -28.53 16.88 -14.40
CA ILE A 199 -27.75 16.17 -13.38
C ILE A 199 -26.80 15.18 -14.02
N TYR A 200 -27.27 14.37 -14.98
CA TYR A 200 -26.41 13.46 -15.73
C TYR A 200 -25.22 14.20 -16.38
N THR A 201 -25.49 15.35 -17.02
CA THR A 201 -24.47 16.15 -17.69
C THR A 201 -23.43 16.67 -16.71
N ALA A 202 -23.86 17.16 -15.55
CA ALA A 202 -22.96 17.58 -14.48
C ALA A 202 -22.09 16.41 -13.97
N CYS A 203 -22.68 15.24 -13.77
CA CYS A 203 -21.95 14.04 -13.34
C CYS A 203 -20.92 13.56 -14.35
N LYS A 204 -21.24 13.67 -15.65
CA LYS A 204 -20.32 13.34 -16.73
C LYS A 204 -19.14 14.31 -16.78
N GLN A 205 -19.37 15.60 -16.54
CA GLN A 205 -18.33 16.63 -16.55
C GLN A 205 -17.40 16.55 -15.34
N ALA A 206 -17.89 16.02 -14.21
CA ALA A 206 -17.12 15.85 -12.99
C ALA A 206 -16.17 14.63 -13.00
N LEU A 207 -16.17 13.83 -14.06
CA LEU A 207 -15.41 12.58 -14.19
C LEU A 207 -14.17 12.73 -15.08
#